data_AF-A0A952YI24-F1
#
_entry.id   AF-A0A952YI24-F1
#
_cell.length_a   1.000
_cell.length_b   1.000
_cell.length_c   1.000
_cell.angle_alpha   90.00
_cell.angle_beta   90.00
_cell.angle_gamma   90.00
#
_symmetry.space_group_name_H-M   'P 1'
#
loop_
_entity.id
_entity.type
_entity.pdbx_description
1 polymer ?
#
loop_
_entity_poly.entity_id
_entity_poly.type
_entity_poly.pdbx_seq_one_letter_code
_entity_poly.pdbx_strand_id
1 'polypeptide(L)'
;MRALKGELCQAEKRRLGGPMDESAKEESPLNLLPLPLVTVFLDFDGVLHPLGAPTERLFERADVLELTLKELPNVEVVVSSTWAAYHSLAHIREFLEVWPTLYERVVGVTAQCRQLPSHYPEVPSRETQCRDWLIANKRSLLHWCAIDDERLNFLTHERVIYTNSKKGFTACDAHRLRELIHTLRLG
;
A
#
# COMPACT_ATOMS: atom_id res chain seq x y z
N MET A 1 -82.67 -9.02 41.88
CA MET A 1 -81.97 -9.84 42.90
C MET A 1 -80.58 -9.28 43.10
N ARG A 2 -80.21 -8.99 44.36
CA ARG A 2 -78.86 -8.77 44.95
C ARG A 2 -77.93 -7.77 44.22
N ALA A 3 -77.60 -6.61 44.81
CA ALA A 3 -76.57 -6.39 45.84
C ALA A 3 -75.16 -6.73 45.32
N LEU A 4 -74.06 -6.01 45.56
CA LEU A 4 -73.66 -4.86 46.38
C LEU A 4 -72.15 -4.72 46.09
N LYS A 5 -71.60 -3.49 46.14
CA LYS A 5 -70.20 -3.16 46.54
C LYS A 5 -69.06 -3.71 45.63
N GLY A 6 -67.91 -3.05 45.46
CA GLY A 6 -67.33 -1.95 46.18
C GLY A 6 -65.98 -1.56 45.58
N GLU A 7 -65.55 -0.41 46.08
CA GLU A 7 -64.32 0.38 45.96
C GLU A 7 -62.94 -0.31 45.90
N LEU A 8 -62.01 0.45 45.26
CA LEU A 8 -60.56 0.64 45.49
C LEU A 8 -59.59 -0.58 45.53
N CYS A 9 -58.45 -0.47 44.82
CA CYS A 9 -57.12 -0.28 45.43
C CYS A 9 -56.00 -0.14 44.37
N GLN A 10 -55.01 0.71 44.66
CA GLN A 10 -53.75 0.85 43.91
C GLN A 10 -52.73 -0.28 44.22
N ALA A 11 -51.79 -0.40 43.28
CA ALA A 11 -50.37 -0.72 43.46
C ALA A 11 -49.85 -2.18 43.36
N GLU A 12 -48.74 -2.26 42.62
CA GLU A 12 -47.65 -3.25 42.58
C GLU A 12 -47.82 -4.56 41.78
N LYS A 13 -47.08 -4.64 40.65
CA LYS A 13 -45.86 -5.48 40.54
C LYS A 13 -45.08 -5.26 39.22
N ARG A 14 -43.93 -4.59 39.38
CA ARG A 14 -42.58 -4.85 38.85
C ARG A 14 -42.37 -5.64 37.53
N ARG A 15 -41.48 -5.03 36.72
CA ARG A 15 -40.51 -5.58 35.74
C ARG A 15 -41.09 -6.11 34.42
N LEU A 16 -40.71 -5.47 33.32
CA LEU A 16 -39.69 -5.97 32.38
C LEU A 16 -39.32 -4.83 31.43
N GLY A 17 -38.03 -4.53 31.33
CA GLY A 17 -37.51 -3.58 30.35
C GLY A 17 -37.75 -4.09 28.94
N GLY A 18 -38.36 -3.27 28.10
CA GLY A 18 -38.37 -3.42 26.65
C GLY A 18 -37.03 -2.94 26.06
N PRO A 19 -36.69 -3.40 24.84
CA PRO A 19 -35.31 -3.65 24.44
C PRO A 19 -34.53 -2.35 24.27
N MET A 20 -33.29 -2.36 24.79
CA MET A 20 -32.26 -1.44 24.32
C MET A 20 -32.01 -1.76 22.85
N ASP A 21 -32.08 -0.72 22.03
CA ASP A 21 -31.65 -0.72 20.64
C ASP A 21 -30.13 -0.98 20.58
N GLU A 22 -29.76 -2.26 20.53
CA GLU A 22 -28.40 -2.76 20.32
C GLU A 22 -28.12 -2.82 18.82
N SER A 23 -27.95 -1.68 18.15
CA SER A 23 -27.23 -1.66 16.86
C SER A 23 -26.67 -0.30 16.42
N ALA A 24 -26.35 0.61 17.35
CA ALA A 24 -25.28 1.57 17.10
C ALA A 24 -23.96 0.84 17.41
N LYS A 25 -23.36 0.18 16.41
CA LYS A 25 -21.96 -0.24 16.53
C LYS A 25 -21.15 1.02 16.77
N GLU A 26 -20.68 1.17 18.00
CA GLU A 26 -19.76 2.23 18.39
C GLU A 26 -18.48 2.01 17.57
N GLU A 27 -18.40 2.65 16.40
CA GLU A 27 -17.19 2.62 15.58
C GLU A 27 -16.08 3.26 16.42
N SER A 28 -15.10 2.44 16.79
CA SER A 28 -13.94 2.88 17.57
C SER A 28 -13.40 4.20 17.00
N PRO A 29 -13.07 5.20 17.83
CA PRO A 29 -12.50 6.47 17.36
C PRO A 29 -11.19 6.31 16.56
N LEU A 30 -10.57 5.13 16.60
CA LEU A 30 -9.44 4.76 15.74
C LEU A 30 -9.83 4.53 14.27
N ASN A 31 -11.09 4.22 13.95
CA ASN A 31 -11.59 4.08 12.56
C ASN A 31 -11.74 5.44 11.83
N LEU A 32 -11.61 6.56 12.55
CA LEU A 32 -11.79 7.90 12.00
C LEU A 32 -10.48 8.60 11.62
N LEU A 33 -9.32 8.01 11.95
CA LEU A 33 -8.05 8.55 11.49
C LEU A 33 -7.82 8.17 10.02
N PRO A 34 -7.44 9.11 9.16
CA PRO A 34 -7.16 8.80 7.76
C PRO A 34 -6.03 7.77 7.70
N LEU A 35 -6.25 6.69 6.95
CA LEU A 35 -5.23 5.63 6.75
C LEU A 35 -3.90 6.28 6.33
N PRO A 36 -2.78 6.00 7.03
CA PRO A 36 -1.49 6.54 6.66
C PRO A 36 -1.17 6.24 5.20
N LEU A 37 -0.70 7.27 4.49
CA LEU A 37 -0.15 7.11 3.14
C LEU A 37 1.08 6.21 3.22
N VAL A 38 1.11 5.17 2.39
CA VAL A 38 2.28 4.29 2.23
C VAL A 38 2.92 4.55 0.87
N THR A 39 4.23 4.80 0.86
CA THR A 39 5.02 4.92 -0.36
C THR A 39 5.59 3.55 -0.73
N VAL A 40 5.24 3.04 -1.91
CA VAL A 40 5.76 1.78 -2.45
C VAL A 40 6.83 2.09 -3.50
N PHE A 41 8.05 1.63 -3.27
CA PHE A 41 9.14 1.69 -4.24
C PHE A 41 9.10 0.46 -5.16
N LEU A 42 9.11 0.67 -6.46
CA LEU A 42 8.85 -0.38 -7.46
C LEU A 42 10.01 -0.49 -8.45
N ASP A 43 10.66 -1.66 -8.54
CA ASP A 43 11.47 -2.02 -9.70
C ASP A 43 10.62 -2.63 -10.82
N PHE A 44 11.18 -2.70 -12.03
CA PHE A 44 10.53 -3.22 -13.24
C PHE A 44 11.10 -4.58 -13.65
N ASP A 45 12.38 -4.64 -14.03
CA ASP A 45 13.01 -5.89 -14.45
C ASP A 45 13.09 -6.88 -13.29
N GLY A 46 12.66 -8.11 -13.53
CA GLY A 46 12.54 -9.11 -12.47
C GLY A 46 11.29 -8.97 -11.59
N VAL A 47 10.53 -7.87 -11.72
CA VAL A 47 9.29 -7.58 -10.96
C VAL A 47 8.06 -7.52 -11.87
N LEU A 48 7.92 -6.49 -12.72
CA LEU A 48 6.78 -6.37 -13.63
C LEU A 48 6.88 -7.30 -14.84
N HIS A 49 8.03 -7.93 -15.03
CA HIS A 49 8.29 -8.98 -16.00
C HIS A 49 9.54 -9.76 -15.56
N PRO A 50 9.76 -11.00 -16.04
CA PRO A 50 11.01 -11.71 -15.78
C PRO A 50 12.24 -10.91 -16.24
N LEU A 51 13.33 -10.99 -15.49
CA LEU A 51 14.60 -10.39 -15.86
C LEU A 51 15.05 -10.92 -17.24
N GLY A 52 15.38 -10.01 -18.15
CA GLY A 52 15.73 -10.34 -19.52
C GLY A 52 14.54 -10.74 -20.41
N ALA A 53 13.31 -10.42 -20.01
CA ALA A 53 12.15 -10.56 -20.87
C ALA A 53 12.34 -9.76 -22.17
N PRO A 54 11.92 -10.32 -23.32
CA PRO A 54 11.93 -9.58 -24.58
C PRO A 54 10.86 -8.47 -24.55
N THR A 55 10.98 -7.49 -25.46
CA THR A 55 10.15 -6.28 -25.47
C THR A 55 8.65 -6.57 -25.46
N GLU A 56 8.20 -7.58 -26.18
CA GLU A 56 6.80 -8.00 -26.27
C GLU A 56 6.23 -8.61 -24.98
N ARG A 57 7.07 -8.90 -23.98
CA ARG A 57 6.69 -9.45 -22.67
C ARG A 57 6.96 -8.50 -21.51
N LEU A 58 7.40 -7.28 -21.79
CA LEU A 58 7.55 -6.26 -20.75
C LEU A 58 6.20 -6.01 -20.10
N PHE A 59 6.22 -5.81 -18.77
CA PHE A 59 5.03 -5.56 -17.96
C PHE A 59 3.98 -6.69 -17.93
N GLU A 60 4.32 -7.93 -18.32
CA GLU A 60 3.38 -9.08 -18.27
C GLU A 60 2.82 -9.40 -16.87
N ARG A 61 3.39 -8.81 -15.81
CA ARG A 61 2.91 -8.93 -14.41
C ARG A 61 2.22 -7.68 -13.89
N ALA A 62 2.13 -6.61 -14.67
CA ALA A 62 1.52 -5.36 -14.22
C ALA A 62 0.03 -5.52 -13.87
N ASP A 63 -0.72 -6.41 -14.53
CA ASP A 63 -2.11 -6.72 -14.17
C ASP A 63 -2.27 -7.18 -12.71
N VAL A 64 -1.34 -8.01 -12.24
CA VAL A 64 -1.38 -8.53 -10.87
C VAL A 64 -1.17 -7.39 -9.87
N LEU A 65 -0.21 -6.49 -10.15
CA LEU A 65 0.06 -5.34 -9.30
C LEU A 65 -1.07 -4.31 -9.35
N GLU A 66 -1.60 -4.00 -10.53
CA GLU A 66 -2.74 -3.11 -10.76
C GLU A 66 -3.95 -3.52 -9.90
N LEU A 67 -4.36 -4.79 -9.99
CA LEU A 67 -5.47 -5.31 -9.20
C LEU A 67 -5.18 -5.25 -7.69
N THR A 68 -3.94 -5.52 -7.29
CA THR A 68 -3.53 -5.44 -5.88
C THR A 68 -3.61 -4.01 -5.35
N LEU A 69 -3.15 -3.02 -6.12
CA LEU A 69 -3.18 -1.62 -5.71
C LEU A 69 -4.61 -1.06 -5.65
N LYS A 70 -5.54 -1.52 -6.51
CA LYS A 70 -6.96 -1.12 -6.43
C LYS A 70 -7.58 -1.38 -5.06
N GLU A 71 -7.19 -2.48 -4.43
CA GLU A 71 -7.70 -2.89 -3.10
C GLU A 71 -7.01 -2.14 -1.94
N LEU A 72 -5.92 -1.42 -2.21
CA LEU A 72 -5.12 -0.74 -1.21
C LEU A 72 -5.31 0.78 -1.33
N PRO A 73 -6.22 1.40 -0.56
CA PRO A 73 -6.39 2.86 -0.57
C PRO A 73 -5.13 3.55 -0.02
N ASN A 74 -4.93 4.86 -0.26
CA ASN A 74 -3.80 5.63 0.30
C ASN A 74 -2.43 4.97 0.11
N VAL A 75 -2.15 4.54 -1.11
CA VAL A 75 -0.84 4.06 -1.56
C VAL A 75 -0.40 4.90 -2.75
N GLU A 76 0.84 5.38 -2.72
CA GLU A 76 1.51 5.97 -3.86
C GLU A 76 2.69 5.08 -4.28
N VAL A 77 3.08 5.17 -5.55
CA VAL A 77 4.16 4.38 -6.14
C VAL A 77 5.26 5.31 -6.61
N VAL A 78 6.50 4.92 -6.33
CA VAL A 78 7.71 5.58 -6.84
C VAL A 78 8.54 4.53 -7.56
N VAL A 79 8.90 4.78 -8.81
CA VAL A 79 9.73 3.84 -9.55
C VAL A 79 11.18 3.94 -9.08
N SER A 80 11.69 2.86 -8.48
CA SER A 80 13.07 2.67 -8.04
C SER A 80 13.75 1.65 -8.96
N SER A 81 13.89 2.02 -10.22
CA SER A 81 14.43 1.15 -11.27
C SER A 81 15.58 1.83 -12.01
N THR A 82 16.45 1.05 -12.64
CA THR A 82 17.47 1.57 -13.56
C THR A 82 16.85 2.36 -14.73
N TRP A 83 15.58 2.09 -15.06
CA TRP A 83 14.80 2.84 -16.04
C TRP A 83 14.70 4.33 -15.71
N ALA A 84 14.71 4.70 -14.42
CA ALA A 84 14.69 6.11 -13.99
C ALA A 84 15.93 6.91 -14.42
N ALA A 85 17.00 6.23 -14.87
CA ALA A 85 18.19 6.89 -15.42
C ALA A 85 17.96 7.39 -16.86
N TYR A 86 16.99 6.82 -17.57
CA TYR A 86 16.78 7.01 -19.01
C TYR A 86 15.41 7.57 -19.35
N HIS A 87 14.44 7.46 -18.45
CA HIS A 87 13.06 7.88 -18.66
C HIS A 87 12.62 8.91 -17.62
N SER A 88 11.96 9.97 -18.09
CA SER A 88 11.28 10.92 -17.23
C SER A 88 10.08 10.27 -16.55
N LEU A 89 9.57 10.87 -15.48
CA LEU A 89 8.32 10.43 -14.85
C LEU A 89 7.16 10.36 -15.86
N ALA A 90 7.07 11.32 -16.79
CA ALA A 90 6.04 11.31 -17.82
C ALA A 90 6.14 10.06 -18.73
N HIS A 91 7.33 9.76 -19.25
CA HIS A 91 7.56 8.55 -20.06
C HIS A 91 7.34 7.26 -19.26
N ILE A 92 7.74 7.22 -17.99
CA ILE A 92 7.45 6.08 -17.12
C ILE A 92 5.94 5.84 -16.98
N ARG A 93 5.15 6.91 -16.84
CA ARG A 93 3.70 6.81 -16.77
C ARG A 93 3.11 6.37 -18.10
N GLU A 94 3.63 6.85 -19.24
CA GLU A 94 3.19 6.40 -20.57
C GLU A 94 3.34 4.88 -20.74
N PHE A 95 4.43 4.26 -20.27
CA PHE A 95 4.56 2.79 -20.29
C PHE A 95 3.47 2.05 -19.51
N LEU A 96 2.83 2.73 -18.55
CA LEU A 96 1.85 2.16 -17.64
C LEU A 96 0.41 2.61 -17.96
N GLU A 97 0.18 3.32 -19.07
CA GLU A 97 -1.12 3.94 -19.40
C GLU A 97 -2.28 2.94 -19.48
N VAL A 98 -2.00 1.68 -19.82
CA VAL A 98 -2.98 0.59 -19.90
C VAL A 98 -3.50 0.17 -18.52
N TRP A 99 -2.78 0.49 -17.44
CA TRP A 99 -3.11 0.18 -16.05
C TRP A 99 -3.42 1.48 -15.27
N PRO A 100 -4.68 1.93 -15.21
CA PRO A 100 -5.04 3.25 -14.69
C PRO A 100 -4.58 3.50 -13.25
N THR A 101 -4.63 2.48 -12.38
CA THR A 101 -4.24 2.65 -10.97
C THR A 101 -2.74 2.85 -10.84
N LEU A 102 -1.93 2.08 -11.57
CA LEU A 102 -0.49 2.30 -11.67
C LEU A 102 -0.17 3.66 -12.29
N TYR A 103 -0.78 3.98 -13.43
CA TYR A 103 -0.61 5.27 -14.11
C TYR A 103 -0.88 6.45 -13.18
N GLU A 104 -1.96 6.42 -12.41
CA GLU A 104 -2.35 7.49 -11.50
C GLU A 104 -1.47 7.58 -10.26
N ARG A 105 -1.08 6.43 -9.70
CA ARG A 105 -0.37 6.35 -8.42
C ARG A 105 1.14 6.42 -8.54
N VAL A 106 1.70 6.30 -9.74
CA VAL A 106 3.13 6.58 -9.95
C VAL A 106 3.36 8.10 -9.89
N VAL A 107 3.87 8.54 -8.75
CA VAL A 107 4.06 9.97 -8.41
C VAL A 107 5.50 10.44 -8.59
N GLY A 108 6.45 9.53 -8.79
CA GLY A 108 7.86 9.89 -8.86
C GLY A 108 8.76 8.74 -9.32
N VAL A 109 10.02 9.09 -9.51
CA VAL A 109 11.12 8.15 -9.77
C VAL A 109 12.29 8.50 -8.85
N THR A 110 13.10 7.52 -8.45
CA THR A 110 14.30 7.80 -7.65
C THR A 110 15.43 8.36 -8.52
N ALA A 111 16.26 9.23 -7.94
CA ALA A 111 17.45 9.73 -8.62
C ALA A 111 18.45 8.58 -8.84
N GLN A 112 18.89 8.40 -10.08
CA GLN A 112 19.88 7.39 -10.41
C GLN A 112 21.29 7.94 -10.33
N CYS A 113 22.29 7.06 -10.15
CA CYS A 113 23.68 7.47 -9.95
C CYS A 113 24.25 8.31 -11.10
N ARG A 114 23.78 8.10 -12.34
CA ARG A 114 24.18 8.94 -13.49
C ARG A 114 23.70 10.40 -13.36
N GLN A 115 22.65 10.66 -12.59
CA GLN A 115 22.08 11.97 -12.35
C GLN A 115 22.63 12.65 -11.08
N LEU A 116 23.44 11.95 -10.28
CA LEU A 116 24.03 12.51 -9.06
C LEU A 116 25.34 13.25 -9.41
N PRO A 117 25.65 14.36 -8.70
CA PRO A 117 26.94 15.02 -8.84
C PRO A 117 28.09 14.05 -8.57
N SER A 118 29.21 14.21 -9.29
CA SER A 118 30.40 13.35 -9.24
C SER A 118 31.12 13.26 -7.88
N HIS A 119 30.58 13.89 -6.84
CA HIS A 119 31.15 13.92 -5.50
C HIS A 119 30.68 12.79 -4.58
N TYR A 120 29.80 11.89 -5.05
CA TYR A 120 29.45 10.70 -4.28
C TYR A 120 30.63 9.71 -4.30
N PRO A 121 31.28 9.48 -3.15
CA PRO A 121 32.46 8.61 -3.08
C PRO A 121 32.12 7.14 -3.34
N GLU A 122 30.85 6.77 -3.22
CA GLU A 122 30.30 5.43 -3.48
C GLU A 122 28.95 5.55 -4.20
N VAL A 123 28.64 4.58 -5.07
CA VAL A 123 27.35 4.46 -5.76
C VAL A 123 26.26 4.15 -4.72
N PRO A 124 25.29 5.06 -4.45
CA PRO A 124 24.29 4.81 -3.43
C PRO A 124 23.43 3.58 -3.78
N SER A 125 23.21 2.73 -2.77
CA SER A 125 22.29 1.60 -2.87
C SER A 125 20.87 2.08 -3.23
N ARG A 126 20.05 1.17 -3.76
CA ARG A 126 18.64 1.48 -4.07
C ARG A 126 17.88 1.91 -2.83
N GLU A 127 18.15 1.29 -1.67
CA GLU A 127 17.56 1.72 -0.41
C GLU A 127 17.91 3.19 -0.07
N THR A 128 19.17 3.59 -0.22
CA THR A 128 19.57 4.99 -0.01
C THR A 128 18.81 5.93 -0.94
N GLN A 129 18.69 5.58 -2.23
CA GLN A 129 17.93 6.38 -3.19
C GLN A 129 16.44 6.49 -2.81
N CYS A 130 15.83 5.42 -2.29
CA CYS A 130 14.46 5.43 -1.80
C CYS A 130 14.31 6.38 -0.60
N ARG A 131 15.22 6.30 0.38
CA ARG A 131 15.21 7.16 1.57
C ARG A 131 15.40 8.63 1.21
N ASP A 132 16.32 8.93 0.30
CA ASP A 132 16.56 10.30 -0.18
C ASP A 132 15.30 10.85 -0.87
N TRP A 133 14.61 10.04 -1.68
CA TRP A 133 13.35 10.44 -2.29
C TRP A 133 12.27 10.73 -1.23
N LEU A 134 12.13 9.89 -0.20
CA LEU A 134 11.18 10.13 0.89
C LEU A 134 11.46 11.47 1.60
N ILE A 135 12.72 11.75 1.92
CA ILE A 135 13.14 12.98 2.60
C ILE A 135 12.85 14.19 1.71
N ALA A 136 13.28 14.16 0.44
CA ALA A 136 13.09 15.25 -0.51
C ALA A 136 11.61 15.58 -0.75
N ASN A 137 10.73 14.56 -0.70
CA ASN A 137 9.30 14.70 -0.95
C ASN A 137 8.44 14.77 0.33
N LYS A 138 9.08 14.95 1.50
CA LYS A 138 8.43 15.07 2.81
C LYS A 138 7.47 13.91 3.10
N ARG A 139 7.89 12.68 2.77
CA ARG A 139 7.15 11.44 3.03
C ARG A 139 7.62 10.76 4.32
N SER A 140 6.80 9.86 4.83
CA SER A 140 7.08 9.12 6.06
C SER A 140 8.24 8.14 5.85
N LEU A 141 9.23 8.19 6.73
CA LEU A 141 10.29 7.18 6.80
C LEU A 141 9.82 5.88 7.50
N LEU A 142 8.62 5.88 8.09
CA LEU A 142 8.03 4.72 8.74
C LEU A 142 7.08 3.96 7.79
N HIS A 143 6.37 4.66 6.92
CA HIS A 143 5.31 4.09 6.08
C HIS A 143 5.79 3.89 4.63
N TRP A 144 6.76 3.00 4.45
CA TRP A 144 7.25 2.65 3.12
C TRP A 144 7.65 1.18 3.03
N CYS A 145 7.54 0.64 1.81
CA CYS A 145 8.09 -0.66 1.44
C CYS A 145 8.60 -0.62 0.00
N ALA A 146 9.31 -1.67 -0.41
CA ALA A 146 9.76 -1.86 -1.78
C ALA A 146 9.30 -3.20 -2.38
N ILE A 147 9.26 -3.27 -3.71
CA ILE A 147 9.07 -4.49 -4.49
C ILE A 147 10.24 -4.57 -5.47
N ASP A 148 11.09 -5.57 -5.28
CA ASP A 148 12.37 -5.72 -5.98
C ASP A 148 12.72 -7.20 -6.11
N ASP A 149 13.60 -7.58 -7.03
CA ASP A 149 14.09 -8.95 -7.17
C ASP A 149 15.52 -9.13 -6.61
N GLU A 150 16.28 -8.03 -6.44
CA GLU A 150 17.67 -8.04 -6.02
C GLU A 150 17.81 -7.72 -4.53
N ARG A 151 18.33 -8.69 -3.77
CA ARG A 151 18.48 -8.59 -2.32
C ARG A 151 19.56 -7.62 -1.90
N LEU A 152 20.63 -7.50 -2.69
CA LEU A 152 21.78 -6.65 -2.36
C LEU A 152 21.45 -5.15 -2.41
N ASN A 153 20.32 -4.79 -3.02
CA ASN A 153 19.85 -3.41 -3.13
C ASN A 153 19.33 -2.82 -1.81
N PHE A 154 18.98 -3.66 -0.84
CA PHE A 154 18.35 -3.26 0.42
C PHE A 154 18.98 -3.99 1.61
N LEU A 155 19.35 -3.23 2.62
CA LEU A 155 19.78 -3.73 3.93
C LEU A 155 18.57 -4.02 4.82
N THR A 156 17.49 -3.24 4.67
CA THR A 156 16.25 -3.36 5.45
C THR A 156 15.30 -4.38 4.81
N HIS A 157 15.70 -5.65 4.80
CA HIS A 157 15.01 -6.74 4.11
C HIS A 157 13.53 -6.92 4.51
N GLU A 158 13.15 -6.57 5.74
CA GLU A 158 11.80 -6.73 6.28
C GLU A 158 10.77 -5.78 5.64
N ARG A 159 11.23 -4.73 4.93
CA ARG A 159 10.37 -3.78 4.21
C ARG A 159 10.26 -4.09 2.72
N VAL A 160 10.77 -5.22 2.27
CA VAL A 160 10.87 -5.53 0.84
C VAL A 160 10.11 -6.81 0.49
N ILE A 161 9.24 -6.69 -0.50
CA ILE A 161 8.65 -7.84 -1.19
C ILE A 161 9.63 -8.30 -2.25
N TYR A 162 10.44 -9.30 -1.91
CA TYR A 162 11.32 -9.94 -2.88
C TYR A 162 10.54 -10.87 -3.80
N THR A 163 10.56 -10.53 -5.08
CA THR A 163 10.03 -11.37 -6.15
C THR A 163 11.05 -12.41 -6.60
N ASN A 164 10.62 -13.39 -7.39
CA ASN A 164 11.55 -14.25 -8.11
C ASN A 164 11.83 -13.62 -9.48
N SER A 165 13.08 -13.25 -9.73
CA SER A 165 13.49 -12.56 -10.97
C SER A 165 13.12 -13.29 -12.27
N LYS A 166 12.94 -14.61 -12.24
CA LYS A 166 12.52 -15.41 -13.41
C LYS A 166 11.01 -15.44 -13.63
N LYS A 167 10.23 -15.00 -12.65
CA LYS A 167 8.75 -15.03 -12.67
C LYS A 167 8.15 -13.63 -12.65
N GLY A 168 8.78 -12.68 -11.98
CA GLY A 168 8.16 -11.41 -11.63
C GLY A 168 7.19 -11.52 -10.46
N PHE A 169 6.37 -10.49 -10.29
CA PHE A 169 5.38 -10.34 -9.24
C PHE A 169 4.21 -11.31 -9.44
N THR A 170 3.89 -12.08 -8.40
CA THR A 170 2.86 -13.13 -8.41
C THR A 170 1.75 -12.84 -7.41
N ALA A 171 0.68 -13.63 -7.45
CA ALA A 171 -0.39 -13.55 -6.45
C ALA A 171 0.11 -13.77 -5.00
N CYS A 172 1.16 -14.58 -4.80
CA CYS A 172 1.77 -14.77 -3.49
C CYS A 172 2.55 -13.53 -3.03
N ASP A 173 3.19 -12.80 -3.95
CA ASP A 173 3.81 -11.50 -3.65
C ASP A 173 2.74 -10.46 -3.32
N ALA A 174 1.63 -10.45 -4.07
CA ALA A 174 0.49 -9.58 -3.83
C ALA A 174 -0.13 -9.79 -2.44
N HIS A 175 -0.28 -11.03 -1.99
CA HIS A 175 -0.76 -11.30 -0.63
C HIS A 175 0.21 -10.74 0.42
N ARG A 176 1.51 -10.99 0.28
CA ARG A 176 2.55 -10.45 1.19
C ARG A 176 2.58 -8.93 1.19
N LEU A 177 2.39 -8.28 0.04
CA LEU A 177 2.33 -6.82 -0.07
C LEU A 177 1.17 -6.24 0.74
N ARG A 178 -0.02 -6.86 0.68
CA ARG A 178 -1.18 -6.42 1.47
C ARG A 178 -0.91 -6.52 2.98
N GLU A 179 -0.36 -7.64 3.43
CA GLU A 179 -0.01 -7.87 4.85
C GLU A 179 1.05 -6.87 5.34
N LEU A 180 2.08 -6.61 4.51
CA LEU A 180 3.13 -5.64 4.84
C LEU A 180 2.54 -4.22 4.96
N ILE A 181 1.72 -3.79 4.00
CA ILE A 181 1.09 -2.46 4.04
C ILE A 181 0.16 -2.31 5.24
N HIS A 182 -0.59 -3.36 5.58
CA HIS A 182 -1.40 -3.37 6.80
C HIS A 182 -0.54 -3.20 8.06
N THR A 183 0.56 -3.95 8.15
CA THR A 183 1.49 -3.88 9.28
C THR A 183 2.12 -2.48 9.41
N LEU A 184 2.58 -1.90 8.29
CA LEU A 184 3.15 -0.55 8.26
C LEU A 184 2.18 0.52 8.75
N ARG A 185 0.87 0.33 8.56
CA ARG A 185 -0.14 1.29 9.02
C ARG A 185 -0.44 1.22 10.52
N LEU A 186 -0.18 0.08 11.14
CA LEU A 186 -0.45 -0.12 12.57
C LEU A 186 0.66 0.44 13.48
N GLY A 187 1.87 0.61 12.94
CA GLY A 187 3.04 1.08 13.69
C GLY A 187 3.79 -0.06 14.36
#